data_AF-A0A225DSH7-F1
#
_entry.id   AF-A0A225DSH7-F1
#
_cell.length_a   1.000
_cell.length_b   1.000
_cell.length_c   1.000
_cell.angle_alpha   90.00
_cell.angle_beta   90.00
_cell.angle_gamma   90.00
#
_symmetry.space_group_name_H-M   'P 1'
#
loop_
_entity.id
_entity.type
_entity.pdbx_description
1 polymer ?
#
loop_
_entity_poly.entity_id
_entity_poly.type
_entity_poly.pdbx_seq_one_letter_code
_entity_poly.pdbx_strand_id
1 'polypeptide(L)'
;MEPMPRLNRDAYIAVMRQQVEAMLGQVADAINNAKDGEIIAGSECQVRDLFGTLRQKAYEVGLQMRTDAAEAAFSPSAGRRVPEEAAE
;
A
#
# COMPACT_ATOMS: atom_id res chain seq x y z
N MET A 1 -14.97 -2.12 21.14
CA MET A 1 -13.67 -2.17 20.43
C MET A 1 -13.49 -0.80 19.82
N GLU A 2 -12.39 -0.10 20.12
CA GLU A 2 -12.15 1.22 19.51
C GLU A 2 -12.06 1.09 17.98
N PRO A 3 -12.58 2.06 17.22
CA PRO A 3 -12.52 2.01 15.76
C PRO A 3 -11.05 2.11 15.30
N MET A 4 -10.62 1.14 14.49
CA MET A 4 -9.27 1.11 13.93
C MET A 4 -8.97 2.41 13.15
N PRO A 5 -7.77 3.00 13.32
CA PRO A 5 -7.40 4.24 12.64
C PRO A 5 -7.64 4.20 11.12
N ARG A 6 -7.96 5.36 10.56
CA ARG A 6 -8.17 5.51 9.12
C ARG A 6 -6.82 5.46 8.40
N LEU A 7 -6.83 4.94 7.18
CA LEU A 7 -5.66 4.94 6.31
C LEU A 7 -5.25 6.39 5.98
N ASN A 8 -3.97 6.71 6.17
CA ASN A 8 -3.42 7.96 5.64
C ASN A 8 -3.33 7.85 4.12
N ARG A 9 -4.20 8.59 3.42
CA ARG A 9 -4.35 8.53 1.96
C ARG A 9 -3.07 8.90 1.22
N ASP A 10 -2.41 9.98 1.62
CA ASP A 10 -1.28 10.52 0.85
C ASP A 10 -0.04 9.63 1.03
N ALA A 11 0.19 9.15 2.26
CA ALA A 11 1.24 8.18 2.54
C ALA A 11 1.00 6.86 1.78
N TYR A 12 -0.24 6.38 1.75
CA TYR A 12 -0.60 5.18 1.00
C TYR A 12 -0.35 5.33 -0.50
N ILE A 13 -0.79 6.44 -1.09
CA ILE A 13 -0.56 6.74 -2.51
C ILE A 13 0.94 6.82 -2.81
N ALA A 14 1.74 7.41 -1.92
CA ALA A 14 3.18 7.49 -2.08
C ALA A 14 3.83 6.09 -2.15
N VAL A 15 3.42 5.18 -1.26
CA VAL A 15 3.92 3.77 -1.23
C VAL A 15 3.47 2.99 -2.47
N MET A 16 2.21 3.14 -2.89
CA MET A 16 1.67 2.37 -4.01
C MET A 16 2.14 2.84 -5.38
N ARG A 17 2.59 4.09 -5.51
CA ARG A 17 2.94 4.69 -6.82
C ARG A 17 3.97 3.89 -7.59
N GLN A 18 5.06 3.50 -6.94
CA GLN A 18 6.12 2.70 -7.57
C GLN A 18 5.61 1.33 -8.06
N GLN A 19 4.68 0.73 -7.31
CA GLN A 19 4.10 -0.57 -7.68
C GLN A 19 3.16 -0.45 -8.88
N VAL A 20 2.40 0.64 -8.96
CA VAL A 20 1.56 0.96 -10.12
C VAL A 20 2.44 1.17 -11.36
N GLU A 21 3.49 1.98 -11.25
CA GLU A 21 4.42 2.24 -12.35
C GLU A 21 5.09 0.95 -12.85
N ALA A 22 5.58 0.11 -11.93
CA ALA A 22 6.16 -1.18 -12.28
C ALA A 22 5.16 -2.11 -13.00
N MET A 23 3.92 -2.20 -12.48
CA MET A 23 2.86 -3.00 -13.11
C MET A 23 2.54 -2.49 -14.52
N LEU A 24 2.45 -1.17 -14.73
CA LEU A 24 2.19 -0.58 -16.04
C LEU A 24 3.32 -0.87 -17.04
N GLY A 25 4.57 -0.92 -16.58
CA GLY A 25 5.69 -1.40 -17.40
C GLY A 25 5.48 -2.83 -17.89
N GLN A 26 5.08 -3.73 -16.98
CA GLN A 26 4.79 -5.13 -17.32
C GLN A 26 3.57 -5.28 -18.25
N VAL A 27 2.57 -4.40 -18.13
CA VAL A 27 1.44 -4.34 -19.06
C VAL A 27 1.91 -3.92 -20.45
N ALA A 28 2.77 -2.90 -20.55
CA ALA A 28 3.34 -2.49 -21.83
C ALA A 28 4.15 -3.62 -22.47
N ASP A 29 4.93 -4.35 -21.69
CA ASP A 29 5.67 -5.52 -22.17
C ASP A 29 4.72 -6.63 -22.66
N ALA A 30 3.63 -6.91 -21.95
CA ALA A 30 2.65 -7.91 -22.36
C ALA A 30 1.97 -7.54 -23.69
N ILE A 31 1.65 -6.25 -23.88
CA ILE A 31 1.07 -5.74 -25.13
C ILE A 31 2.07 -5.84 -26.28
N ASN A 32 3.32 -5.40 -26.07
CA ASN A 32 4.35 -5.40 -27.11
C ASN A 32 4.75 -6.81 -27.54
N ASN A 33 4.70 -7.79 -26.63
CA ASN A 33 5.10 -9.17 -26.91
C ASN A 33 3.94 -10.04 -27.44
N ALA A 34 2.71 -9.52 -27.48
CA ALA A 34 1.58 -10.23 -28.05
C ALA A 34 1.70 -10.33 -29.58
N LYS A 35 1.20 -11.42 -30.15
CA LYS A 35 1.24 -11.66 -31.60
C LYS A 35 0.40 -10.62 -32.36
N ASP A 36 0.93 -10.16 -33.50
CA ASP A 36 0.21 -9.27 -34.41
C ASP A 36 -1.15 -9.83 -34.82
N GLY A 37 -2.17 -8.96 -34.82
CA GLY A 37 -3.57 -9.36 -35.07
C GLY A 37 -4.27 -10.02 -33.87
N GLU A 38 -3.55 -10.33 -32.80
CA GLU A 38 -4.07 -10.99 -31.58
C GLU A 38 -3.69 -10.23 -30.31
N ILE A 39 -3.30 -8.94 -30.40
CA ILE A 39 -2.74 -8.17 -29.27
C ILE A 39 -3.59 -8.26 -28.01
N ILE A 40 -4.91 -8.08 -28.12
CA ILE A 40 -5.83 -8.15 -26.97
C ILE A 40 -5.88 -9.57 -26.44
N ALA A 41 -6.27 -10.55 -27.25
CA ALA A 41 -6.42 -11.94 -26.81
C ALA A 41 -5.10 -12.55 -26.27
N GLY A 42 -3.97 -12.17 -26.85
CA GLY A 42 -2.63 -12.63 -26.49
C GLY A 42 -2.06 -11.98 -25.23
N SER A 43 -2.56 -10.81 -24.82
CA SER A 43 -2.09 -10.11 -23.62
C SER A 43 -3.09 -10.09 -22.46
N GLU A 44 -4.40 -10.24 -22.72
CA GLU A 44 -5.47 -9.97 -21.75
C GLU A 44 -5.32 -10.80 -20.46
N CYS A 45 -5.01 -12.09 -20.57
CA CYS A 45 -4.85 -12.95 -19.39
C CYS A 45 -3.69 -12.48 -18.50
N GLN A 46 -2.52 -12.19 -19.09
CA GLN A 46 -1.37 -11.70 -18.33
C GLN A 46 -1.68 -10.33 -17.70
N VAL A 47 -2.29 -9.42 -18.46
CA VAL A 47 -2.70 -8.10 -17.95
C VAL A 47 -3.68 -8.25 -16.78
N ARG A 48 -4.66 -9.16 -16.88
CA ARG A 48 -5.61 -9.45 -15.81
C ARG A 48 -4.92 -9.91 -14.52
N ASP A 49 -3.93 -10.78 -14.64
CA ASP A 49 -3.17 -11.30 -13.50
C ASP A 49 -2.29 -10.22 -12.85
N LEU A 50 -1.69 -9.34 -13.67
CA LEU A 50 -0.92 -8.18 -13.19
C LEU A 50 -1.79 -7.24 -12.34
N PHE A 51 -2.99 -6.90 -12.83
CA PHE A 51 -3.94 -6.10 -12.05
C PHE A 51 -4.45 -6.84 -10.81
N GLY A 52 -4.62 -8.16 -10.88
CA GLY A 52 -4.96 -8.99 -9.72
C GLY A 52 -3.91 -8.90 -8.61
N THR A 53 -2.64 -9.02 -8.98
CA THR A 53 -1.50 -8.90 -8.06
C THR A 53 -1.42 -7.50 -7.45
N LEU A 54 -1.57 -6.45 -8.26
CA LEU A 54 -1.56 -5.07 -7.76
C LEU A 54 -2.70 -4.84 -6.74
N ARG A 55 -3.90 -5.36 -7.03
CA ARG A 55 -5.05 -5.26 -6.12
C ARG A 55 -4.79 -5.95 -4.78
N GLN A 56 -4.18 -7.14 -4.81
CA GLN A 56 -3.81 -7.85 -3.59
C GLN A 56 -2.86 -6.99 -2.73
N LYS A 57 -1.77 -6.50 -3.33
CA LYS A 57 -0.79 -5.66 -2.63
C LYS A 57 -1.42 -4.36 -2.09
N ALA A 58 -2.35 -3.77 -2.84
CA ALA A 58 -3.09 -2.59 -2.42
C ALA A 58 -3.84 -2.81 -1.10
N TYR A 59 -4.47 -3.98 -0.91
CA TYR A 59 -5.13 -4.33 0.34
C TYR A 59 -4.14 -4.66 1.46
N GLU A 60 -3.08 -5.42 1.16
CA GLU A 60 -2.05 -5.78 2.15
C GLU A 60 -1.40 -4.54 2.75
N VAL A 61 -0.92 -3.62 1.90
CA VAL A 61 -0.31 -2.35 2.34
C VAL A 61 -1.30 -1.51 3.13
N GLY A 62 -2.53 -1.36 2.64
CA GLY A 62 -3.56 -0.56 3.29
C GLY A 62 -3.95 -1.10 4.67
N LEU A 63 -4.04 -2.43 4.82
CA LEU A 63 -4.30 -3.08 6.11
C LEU A 63 -3.12 -2.91 7.05
N GLN A 64 -1.89 -3.16 6.58
CA GLN A 64 -0.69 -3.03 7.41
C GLN A 64 -0.56 -1.62 7.98
N MET A 65 -0.70 -0.59 7.15
CA MET A 65 -0.61 0.80 7.61
C MET A 65 -1.66 1.16 8.67
N ARG A 66 -2.85 0.56 8.61
CA ARG A 66 -3.90 0.78 9.62
C ARG A 66 -3.60 0.03 10.92
N THR A 67 -3.02 -1.16 10.83
CA THR A 67 -2.52 -1.91 11.99
C THR A 67 -1.39 -1.14 12.68
N ASP A 68 -0.39 -0.68 11.93
CA ASP A 68 0.74 0.09 12.48
C ASP A 68 0.27 1.38 13.18
N ALA A 69 -0.71 2.08 12.58
CA ALA A 69 -1.30 3.26 13.19
C ALA A 69 -2.07 2.95 14.48
N ALA A 70 -2.73 1.79 14.56
CA ALA A 70 -3.40 1.33 15.78
C ALA A 70 -2.36 1.06 16.88
N GLU A 71 -1.30 0.32 16.57
CA GLU A 71 -0.23 -0.02 17.53
C GLU A 71 0.49 1.23 18.05
N ALA A 72 0.76 2.22 17.18
CA ALA A 72 1.36 3.49 17.59
C ALA A 72 0.49 4.28 18.58
N ALA A 73 -0.84 4.22 18.45
CA ALA A 73 -1.77 4.88 19.35
C ALA A 73 -1.79 4.27 20.76
N PHE A 74 -1.39 2.99 20.91
CA PHE A 74 -1.32 2.30 22.19
C PHE A 74 0.04 2.45 22.91
N SER A 75 1.00 3.23 22.38
CA SER A 75 2.35 3.31 22.96
C SER A 75 2.39 3.99 24.34
N PRO A 76 2.82 3.30 25.43
CA PRO A 76 2.70 3.77 26.81
C PRO A 76 3.71 4.86 27.22
N SER A 77 4.63 5.26 26.35
CA SER A 77 5.68 6.25 26.62
C SER A 77 5.20 7.71 26.64
N ALA A 78 3.97 8.01 26.21
CA ALA A 78 3.39 9.36 26.30
C ALA A 78 2.99 9.78 27.73
N GLY A 79 3.03 8.86 28.71
CA GLY A 79 2.55 9.10 30.08
C GLY A 79 3.59 9.55 31.11
N ARG A 80 4.90 9.54 30.80
CA ARG A 80 5.93 9.97 31.77
C ARG A 80 6.14 11.49 31.69
N ARG A 81 5.19 12.25 32.23
CA ARG A 81 5.44 13.63 32.67
C ARG A 81 6.37 13.54 33.88
N VAL A 82 7.66 13.79 33.69
CA VAL A 82 8.60 13.99 34.80
C VAL A 82 8.11 15.23 35.55
N PRO A 83 7.86 15.18 36.87
CA PRO A 83 7.59 16.39 37.63
C PRO A 83 8.83 17.26 37.59
N GLU A 84 8.70 18.43 36.98
CA GLU A 84 9.58 19.57 37.20
C GLU A 84 9.36 20.06 38.64
N GLU A 85 10.45 20.50 39.29
CA GLU A 85 10.52 21.12 40.62
C GLU A 85 10.49 20.20 41.86
N ALA A 86 11.70 19.95 42.38
CA ALA A 86 12.01 20.29 43.76
C ALA A 86 13.46 20.82 43.79
N ALA A 87 13.60 22.09 43.44
CA ALA A 87 14.74 22.88 43.86
C ALA A 87 14.46 23.32 45.31
N GLU A 88 15.14 22.69 46.26
CA GLU A 88 15.63 23.34 47.50
C GLU A 88 16.77 22.51 48.09
#